data_AF-K3WJ08-F1
#
_entry.id   AF-K3WJ08-F1
#
_cell.length_a   1.000
_cell.length_b   1.000
_cell.length_c   1.000
_cell.angle_alpha   90.00
_cell.angle_beta   90.00
_cell.angle_gamma   90.00
#
_symmetry.space_group_name_H-M   'P 1'
#
loop_
_entity.id
_entity.type
_entity.pdbx_description
1 polymer ?
#
loop_
_entity_poly.entity_id
_entity_poly.type
_entity_poly.pdbx_seq_one_letter_code
_entity_poly.pdbx_strand_id
1 'polypeptide(L)'
;MRLARRPCVKIQYRDDALRAHFCKNAQQLLDFVQTDPNNKTMSALIARKALQYRHVRIDRIGDIDVRDPTFDVSHFFDIEWSKV
;
A
#
# COMPACT_ATOMS: atom_id res chain seq x y z
N MET A 1 -2.31 30.24 0.55
CA MET A 1 -2.99 29.06 -0.03
C MET A 1 -2.77 27.87 0.91
N ARG A 2 -3.82 27.37 1.57
CA ARG A 2 -3.73 26.09 2.30
C ARG A 2 -3.95 24.99 1.27
N LEU A 3 -2.89 24.28 0.88
CA LEU A 3 -3.04 23.03 0.12
C LEU A 3 -3.96 22.13 0.94
N ALA A 4 -5.14 21.80 0.41
CA ALA A 4 -6.03 20.84 1.03
C ALA A 4 -5.23 19.55 1.26
N ARG A 5 -5.01 19.17 2.52
CA ARG A 5 -4.32 17.93 2.87
C ARG A 5 -5.04 16.79 2.16
N ARG A 6 -4.31 16.00 1.37
CA ARG A 6 -4.84 14.76 0.81
C ARG A 6 -5.38 13.90 1.96
N PRO A 7 -6.50 13.19 1.79
CA PRO A 7 -6.99 12.28 2.82
C PRO A 7 -5.90 11.26 3.13
N CYS A 8 -5.39 11.28 4.37
CA CYS A 8 -4.35 10.37 4.85
C CYS A 8 -4.88 9.58 6.05
N VAL A 9 -4.53 8.31 6.15
CA VAL A 9 -4.89 7.47 7.29
C VAL A 9 -3.77 7.56 8.31
N LYS A 10 -4.07 8.00 9.53
CA LYS A 10 -3.09 8.05 10.61
C LYS A 10 -3.08 6.74 11.36
N ILE A 11 -1.95 6.03 11.35
CA ILE A 11 -1.78 4.77 12.09
C ILE A 11 -0.82 5.00 13.25
N GLN A 12 -1.31 4.71 14.45
CA GLN A 12 -0.53 4.72 15.67
C GLN A 12 0.19 3.41 15.88
N TYR A 13 1.47 3.46 16.23
CA TYR A 13 2.28 2.28 16.49
C TYR A 13 3.19 2.50 17.70
N ARG A 14 3.46 1.43 18.44
CA ARG A 14 4.38 1.44 19.60
C ARG A 14 5.76 0.90 19.26
N ASP A 15 5.79 -0.08 18.37
CA ASP A 15 6.98 -0.84 18.02
C ASP A 15 7.35 -0.62 16.55
N ASP A 16 8.58 -0.17 16.32
CA ASP A 16 9.15 0.02 14.99
C ASP A 16 9.21 -1.30 14.20
N ALA A 17 9.39 -2.44 14.88
CA ALA A 17 9.35 -3.75 14.25
C ALA A 17 7.96 -4.10 13.74
N LEU A 18 6.90 -3.73 14.47
CA LEU A 18 5.52 -3.92 14.02
C LEU A 18 5.22 -3.09 12.78
N ARG A 19 5.68 -1.82 12.75
CA ARG A 19 5.55 -0.96 11.56
C ARG A 19 6.27 -1.59 10.36
N ALA A 20 7.52 -2.02 10.54
CA ALA A 20 8.31 -2.64 9.47
C ALA A 20 7.65 -3.93 8.96
N HIS A 21 7.13 -4.76 9.86
CA HIS A 21 6.44 -6.00 9.51
C HIS A 21 5.15 -5.75 8.73
N PHE A 22 4.36 -4.74 9.13
CA PHE A 22 3.19 -4.31 8.36
C PHE A 22 3.55 -3.93 6.94
N CYS A 23 4.56 -3.06 6.77
CA CYS A 23 5.00 -2.62 5.44
C CYS A 23 5.45 -3.80 4.59
N LYS A 24 6.28 -4.69 5.15
CA LYS A 24 6.77 -5.89 4.47
C LYS A 24 5.63 -6.80 4.01
N ASN A 25 4.67 -7.10 4.89
CA ASN A 25 3.56 -7.98 4.56
C ASN A 25 2.65 -7.39 3.49
N ALA A 26 2.39 -6.08 3.56
CA ALA A 26 1.60 -5.40 2.54
C ALA A 26 2.31 -5.43 1.17
N GLN A 27 3.63 -5.18 1.13
CA GLN A 27 4.40 -5.28 -0.11
C GLN A 27 4.36 -6.70 -0.69
N GLN A 28 4.59 -7.72 0.14
CA GLN A 28 4.53 -9.13 -0.29
C GLN A 28 3.15 -9.51 -0.82
N LEU A 29 2.07 -9.03 -0.19
CA LEU A 29 0.72 -9.32 -0.63
C LEU A 29 0.41 -8.64 -1.97
N LEU A 30 0.91 -7.42 -2.19
CA LEU A 30 0.79 -6.70 -3.46
C LEU A 30 1.60 -7.38 -4.58
N ASP A 31 2.85 -7.77 -4.32
CA ASP A 31 3.68 -8.53 -5.25
C ASP A 31 3.05 -9.88 -5.61
N PHE A 32 2.49 -10.56 -4.62
CA PHE A 32 1.82 -11.85 -4.81
C PHE A 32 0.66 -11.76 -5.81
N VAL A 33 -0.19 -10.73 -5.71
CA VAL A 33 -1.32 -10.57 -6.63
C VAL A 33 -0.92 -10.09 -8.03
N GLN A 34 0.25 -9.47 -8.17
CA GLN A 34 0.85 -9.18 -9.47
C GLN A 34 1.41 -10.45 -10.12
N THR A 35 1.96 -11.37 -9.32
CA THR A 35 2.58 -12.62 -9.78
C THR A 35 1.56 -13.72 -10.09
N ASP A 36 0.50 -13.83 -9.29
CA ASP A 36 -0.63 -14.75 -9.51
C ASP A 36 -1.95 -13.96 -9.64
N PRO A 37 -2.23 -13.40 -10.83
CA PRO A 37 -3.46 -12.67 -11.08
C PRO A 37 -4.72 -13.53 -11.02
N ASN A 38 -4.64 -14.86 -10.90
CA ASN A 38 -5.83 -15.71 -10.83
C ASN A 38 -6.15 -16.16 -9.41
N ASN A 39 -5.35 -15.76 -8.42
CA ASN A 39 -5.58 -16.11 -7.04
C ASN A 39 -6.91 -15.54 -6.50
N LYS A 40 -7.72 -16.40 -5.89
CA LYS A 40 -9.06 -16.07 -5.37
C LYS A 40 -9.15 -16.06 -3.85
N THR A 41 -8.01 -16.15 -3.14
CA THR A 41 -8.05 -15.97 -1.68
C THR A 41 -8.57 -14.58 -1.32
N MET A 42 -9.21 -14.46 -0.15
CA MET A 42 -9.77 -13.17 0.29
C MET A 42 -8.69 -12.08 0.34
N SER A 43 -7.50 -12.42 0.85
CA SER A 43 -6.35 -11.51 0.89
C SER A 43 -5.93 -11.04 -0.51
N ALA A 44 -5.90 -11.95 -1.49
CA ALA A 44 -5.58 -11.59 -2.87
C ALA A 44 -6.66 -10.67 -3.50
N LEU A 45 -7.94 -10.92 -3.21
CA LEU A 45 -9.04 -10.07 -3.67
C LEU A 45 -8.95 -8.67 -3.05
N ILE A 46 -8.64 -8.56 -1.76
CA ILE A 46 -8.46 -7.28 -1.06
C ILE A 46 -7.28 -6.51 -1.64
N ALA A 47 -6.13 -7.15 -1.81
CA ALA A 47 -4.93 -6.49 -2.35
C ALA A 47 -5.12 -6.03 -3.80
N ARG A 48 -5.84 -6.81 -4.62
CA ARG A 48 -6.20 -6.38 -5.97
C ARG A 48 -7.14 -5.19 -5.97
N LYS A 49 -8.15 -5.18 -5.10
CA LYS A 49 -9.00 -4.00 -4.92
C LYS A 49 -8.18 -2.80 -4.49
N ALA A 50 -7.23 -2.96 -3.57
CA ALA A 50 -6.34 -1.88 -3.14
C ALA A 50 -5.54 -1.30 -4.32
N LEU A 51 -4.97 -2.15 -5.18
CA LEU A 51 -4.33 -1.71 -6.43
C LEU A 51 -5.31 -0.94 -7.32
N GLN A 52 -6.47 -1.52 -7.62
CA GLN A 52 -7.49 -0.90 -8.48
C GLN A 52 -7.98 0.46 -7.97
N TYR A 53 -8.27 0.59 -6.67
CA TYR A 53 -8.71 1.87 -6.09
C TYR A 53 -7.62 2.93 -6.15
N ARG A 54 -6.34 2.55 -6.01
CA ARG A 54 -5.22 3.47 -6.12
C ARG A 54 -4.91 3.83 -7.57
N HIS A 55 -5.12 2.90 -8.49
CA HIS A 55 -5.10 3.11 -9.94
C HIS A 55 -6.22 4.02 -10.45
N VAL A 56 -7.38 4.05 -9.81
CA VAL A 56 -8.45 5.02 -10.17
C VAL A 56 -8.08 6.46 -9.76
N ARG A 57 -7.11 6.64 -8.84
CA ARG A 57 -6.56 7.96 -8.47
C ARG A 57 -5.29 8.34 -9.22
N ILE A 58 -4.63 7.39 -9.86
CA ILE A 58 -3.37 7.55 -10.58
C ILE A 58 -3.64 6.96 -11.97
N ASP A 59 -3.89 7.80 -12.98
CA ASP A 59 -4.29 7.44 -14.35
C ASP A 59 -3.35 6.45 -15.11
N ARG A 60 -2.44 5.76 -14.43
CA ARG A 60 -1.42 4.87 -14.99
C ARG A 60 -1.26 3.63 -14.13
N ILE A 61 -1.96 2.57 -14.52
CA ILE A 61 -1.77 1.21 -14.00
C ILE A 61 -0.42 0.60 -14.43
N GLY A 62 0.17 1.13 -15.51
CA GLY A 62 1.35 0.53 -16.13
C GLY A 62 2.69 0.71 -15.42
N ASP A 63 2.77 1.52 -14.35
CA ASP A 63 4.07 2.04 -13.86
C ASP A 63 4.38 1.76 -12.38
N ILE A 64 3.51 1.00 -11.67
CA ILE A 64 3.76 0.69 -10.25
C ILE A 64 4.45 -0.67 -10.13
N ASP A 65 5.77 -0.63 -10.08
CA ASP A 65 6.59 -1.78 -9.70
C ASP A 65 6.70 -1.87 -8.17
N VAL A 66 5.96 -2.81 -7.58
CA VAL A 66 5.97 -3.06 -6.12
C VAL A 66 7.29 -3.72 -5.68
N ARG A 67 8.05 -4.27 -6.62
CA ARG A 67 9.36 -4.89 -6.37
C ARG A 67 10.49 -3.87 -6.38
N ASP A 68 10.22 -2.63 -6.79
CA ASP A 68 11.19 -1.54 -6.69
C ASP A 68 11.63 -1.40 -5.22
N PRO A 69 12.94 -1.47 -4.91
CA PRO A 69 13.45 -1.24 -3.56
C PRO A 69 13.07 0.12 -2.97
N THR A 70 12.71 1.09 -3.82
CA THR A 70 12.25 2.42 -3.44
C THR A 70 10.74 2.52 -3.26
N PHE A 71 9.99 1.45 -3.52
CA PHE A 71 8.54 1.41 -3.33
C PHE A 71 8.17 1.61 -1.86
N ASP A 72 7.58 2.78 -1.55
CA ASP A 72 7.09 3.09 -0.21
C ASP A 72 5.61 2.71 -0.08
N VAL A 73 5.37 1.58 0.59
CA VAL A 73 4.05 1.08 0.96
C VAL A 73 3.23 2.12 1.73
N SER A 74 3.86 2.86 2.64
CA SER A 74 3.18 3.86 3.47
C SER A 74 2.67 4.99 2.59
N HIS A 75 3.52 5.50 1.70
CA HIS A 75 3.15 6.52 0.74
C HIS A 75 2.08 6.02 -0.24
N PHE A 76 2.22 4.79 -0.75
CA PHE A 76 1.22 4.16 -1.64
C PHE A 76 -0.17 4.12 -1.01
N PHE A 77 -0.25 3.86 0.30
CA PHE A 77 -1.50 3.84 1.05
C PHE A 77 -1.89 5.18 1.70
N ASP A 78 -1.18 6.28 1.42
CA ASP A 78 -1.34 7.59 2.10
C ASP A 78 -1.39 7.44 3.64
N ILE A 79 -0.49 6.63 4.21
CA ILE A 79 -0.41 6.36 5.65
C ILE A 79 0.54 7.35 6.32
N GLU A 80 0.05 8.03 7.35
CA GLU A 80 0.86 8.80 8.29
C GLU A 80 1.11 7.97 9.56
N TRP A 81 2.37 7.63 9.81
CA TRP A 81 2.76 6.88 11.00
C TRP A 81 2.95 7.81 12.20
N SER A 82 2.35 7.48 13.33
CA SER A 82 2.49 8.21 14.60
C SER A 82 2.98 7.28 15.69
N LYS A 83 4.15 7.54 16.25
CA LYS A 83 4.62 6.79 17.42
C LYS A 83 3.81 7.20 18.65
N VAL A 84 3.39 6.21 19.45
CA VAL A 84 2.68 6.41 20.73
C VAL A 84 3.61 6.12 21.88
#